data_AF-A0A6A6S685-F1
#
_entry.id   AF-A0A6A6S685-F1
#
_cell.length_a   1.000
_cell.length_b   1.000
_cell.length_c   1.000
_cell.angle_alpha   90.00
_cell.angle_beta   90.00
_cell.angle_gamma   90.00
#
_symmetry.space_group_name_H-M   'P 1'
#
loop_
_entity.id
_entity.type
_entity.pdbx_description
1 polymer ?
#
loop_
_entity_poly.entity_id
_entity_poly.type
_entity_poly.pdbx_seq_one_letter_code
_entity_poly.pdbx_strand_id
1 'polypeptide(L)'
;MPYFVFLRGGSVAVLVLLRPKDSRNERYVLLVEQPRIGAACTSFLQIPAGMLDEDSGDVKGNAIDRIYAETNLKVRREELIDMTSLALETSETKENLQPAIYSSPANLDEYTSLLLWEKYLDRKDIEALKGKTGKLMQDGLITVHICNYDVLWREGVRDANTLAAWALYEGLSRAGKIEEKLCDVRTGRIQRNRRQC
;
A
#
# COMPACT_ATOMS: atom_id res chain seq x y z
N MET A 1 33.29 -4.07 -0.86
CA MET A 1 32.22 -3.82 -1.85
C MET A 1 32.50 -2.50 -2.53
N PRO A 2 32.31 -2.36 -3.84
CA PRO A 2 32.42 -1.06 -4.49
C PRO A 2 31.27 -0.16 -4.03
N TYR A 3 31.55 1.08 -3.65
CA TYR A 3 30.55 2.05 -3.20
C TYR A 3 29.83 2.67 -4.40
N PHE A 4 28.90 1.94 -5.01
CA PHE A 4 27.91 2.53 -5.91
C PHE A 4 26.56 2.53 -5.21
N VAL A 5 25.88 3.68 -5.28
CA VAL A 5 24.52 3.84 -4.78
C VAL A 5 23.65 4.15 -5.98
N PHE A 6 22.53 3.44 -6.10
CA PHE A 6 21.54 3.71 -7.13
C PHE A 6 20.43 4.60 -6.55
N LEU A 7 20.38 5.83 -7.06
CA LEU A 7 19.45 6.86 -6.60
C LEU A 7 18.11 6.69 -7.31
N ARG A 8 17.08 6.33 -6.55
CA ARG A 8 15.69 6.19 -7.01
C ARG A 8 14.75 7.18 -6.35
N GLY A 9 15.07 7.66 -5.15
CA GLY A 9 14.19 8.56 -4.40
C GLY A 9 13.00 7.87 -3.74
N GLY A 10 11.96 8.63 -3.43
CA GLY A 10 10.82 8.17 -2.64
C GLY A 10 9.78 7.39 -3.46
N SER A 11 9.20 6.37 -2.86
CA SER A 11 8.07 5.63 -3.42
C SER A 11 6.97 5.38 -2.39
N VAL A 12 5.81 4.96 -2.87
CA VAL A 12 4.65 4.62 -2.04
C VAL A 12 4.08 3.29 -2.50
N ALA A 13 3.67 2.46 -1.53
CA ALA A 13 2.95 1.22 -1.80
C ALA A 13 1.73 1.12 -0.89
N VAL A 14 0.64 0.53 -1.40
CA VAL A 14 -0.65 0.52 -0.72
C VAL A 14 -1.15 -0.90 -0.54
N LEU A 15 -1.27 -1.33 0.72
CA LEU A 15 -2.01 -2.53 1.06
C LEU A 15 -3.51 -2.25 0.93
N VAL A 16 -4.13 -2.83 -0.10
CA VAL A 16 -5.57 -2.69 -0.36
C VAL A 16 -6.31 -3.90 0.20
N LEU A 17 -7.11 -3.69 1.24
CA LEU A 17 -7.93 -4.70 1.88
C LEU A 17 -9.41 -4.50 1.55
N LEU A 18 -10.04 -5.52 1.00
CA LEU A 18 -11.46 -5.51 0.64
C LEU A 18 -12.23 -6.45 1.56
N ARG A 19 -13.27 -5.93 2.21
CA ARG A 19 -14.14 -6.70 3.10
C ARG A 19 -15.55 -6.80 2.50
N PRO A 20 -16.07 -8.00 2.27
CA PRO A 20 -17.47 -8.14 1.86
C PRO A 20 -18.42 -7.61 2.95
N LYS A 21 -19.45 -6.87 2.57
CA LYS A 21 -20.48 -6.41 3.54
C LYS A 21 -21.30 -7.56 4.13
N ASP A 22 -21.41 -8.67 3.41
CA ASP A 22 -22.17 -9.86 3.82
C ASP A 22 -21.39 -10.80 4.75
N SER A 23 -20.08 -10.60 4.94
CA SER A 23 -19.22 -11.46 5.75
C SER A 23 -18.16 -10.68 6.50
N ARG A 24 -18.22 -10.71 7.83
CA ARG A 24 -17.29 -9.95 8.69
C ARG A 24 -15.90 -10.57 8.79
N ASN A 25 -15.80 -11.89 8.63
CA ASN A 25 -14.57 -12.64 8.82
C ASN A 25 -13.76 -12.76 7.54
N GLU A 26 -14.40 -12.58 6.38
CA GLU A 26 -13.71 -12.60 5.10
C GLU A 26 -12.96 -11.30 4.85
N ARG A 27 -11.73 -11.45 4.38
CA ARG A 27 -10.88 -10.35 3.96
C ARG A 27 -10.16 -10.78 2.69
N TYR A 28 -10.22 -9.93 1.69
CA TYR A 28 -9.47 -10.08 0.46
C TYR A 28 -8.37 -9.03 0.38
N VAL A 29 -7.31 -9.35 -0.34
CA VAL A 29 -6.25 -8.42 -0.71
C VAL A 29 -6.27 -8.23 -2.22
N LEU A 30 -6.12 -6.98 -2.66
CA LEU A 30 -5.90 -6.65 -4.05
C LEU A 30 -4.40 -6.61 -4.33
N LEU A 31 -3.98 -7.40 -5.31
CA LEU A 31 -2.64 -7.41 -5.88
C LEU A 31 -2.72 -7.00 -7.34
N VAL A 32 -1.60 -6.51 -7.86
CA VAL A 32 -1.41 -6.17 -9.26
C VAL A 32 -0.26 -7.01 -9.81
N GLU A 33 -0.46 -7.50 -11.02
CA GLU A 33 0.56 -8.21 -11.79
C GLU A 33 1.12 -7.29 -12.85
N GLN A 34 2.45 -7.15 -12.88
CA GLN A 34 3.16 -6.34 -13.87
C GLN A 34 4.58 -6.88 -14.14
N PRO A 35 5.20 -6.53 -15.28
CA PRO A 35 6.60 -6.90 -15.53
C PRO A 35 7.58 -6.24 -14.57
N ARG A 36 8.59 -7.01 -14.15
CA ARG A 36 9.77 -6.55 -13.41
C ARG A 36 11.03 -7.04 -14.11
N ILE A 37 11.53 -6.23 -15.04
CA ILE A 37 12.69 -6.53 -15.88
C ILE A 37 13.92 -6.85 -15.04
N GLY A 38 14.16 -6.12 -13.95
CA GLY A 38 15.29 -6.36 -13.04
C GLY A 38 15.27 -7.73 -12.37
N ALA A 39 14.11 -8.38 -12.30
CA ALA A 39 13.95 -9.74 -11.79
C ALA A 39 13.77 -10.79 -12.91
N ALA A 40 13.93 -10.39 -14.18
CA ALA A 40 13.62 -11.20 -15.36
C ALA A 40 12.22 -11.84 -15.30
N CYS A 41 11.24 -11.11 -14.76
CA CYS A 41 9.88 -11.60 -14.54
C CYS A 41 8.87 -10.76 -15.33
N THR A 42 7.98 -11.40 -16.07
CA THR A 42 6.93 -10.72 -16.86
C THR A 42 5.60 -10.58 -16.10
N SER A 43 5.39 -11.40 -15.07
CA SER A 43 4.16 -11.53 -14.29
C SER A 43 4.47 -11.44 -12.80
N PHE A 44 5.00 -10.31 -12.36
CA PHE A 44 5.40 -10.09 -10.98
C PHE A 44 4.22 -9.59 -10.16
N LEU A 45 3.82 -10.38 -9.17
CA LEU A 45 2.68 -10.09 -8.31
C LEU A 45 3.13 -9.25 -7.11
N GLN A 46 2.44 -8.14 -6.87
CA GLN A 46 2.76 -7.19 -5.79
C GLN A 46 1.53 -6.35 -5.42
N ILE A 47 1.60 -5.59 -4.32
CA ILE A 47 0.62 -4.54 -4.03
C ILE A 47 0.78 -3.34 -5.00
N PRO A 48 -0.26 -2.51 -5.17
CA PRO A 48 -0.16 -1.25 -5.91
C PRO A 48 0.97 -0.37 -5.37
N ALA A 49 1.84 0.11 -6.26
CA ALA A 49 3.02 0.88 -5.86
C ALA A 49 3.52 1.83 -6.97
N GLY A 50 4.09 2.96 -6.59
CA GLY A 50 4.63 3.93 -7.54
C GLY A 50 5.59 4.93 -6.89
N MET A 51 6.33 5.63 -7.74
CA MET A 51 7.24 6.71 -7.31
C MET A 51 6.43 7.90 -6.78
N LEU A 52 6.99 8.61 -5.81
CA LEU A 52 6.48 9.89 -5.36
C LEU A 52 6.90 10.98 -6.35
N ASP A 53 6.00 11.93 -6.58
CA ASP A 53 6.37 13.18 -7.23
C ASP A 53 7.17 14.05 -6.26
N GLU A 54 8.44 14.33 -6.61
CA GLU A 54 9.43 15.03 -5.79
C GLU A 54 8.97 16.43 -5.36
N ASP A 55 8.16 17.09 -6.19
CA ASP A 55 7.70 18.46 -5.96
C ASP A 55 6.50 18.56 -5.00
N SER A 56 5.74 17.48 -4.84
CA SER A 56 4.44 17.50 -4.16
C SER A 56 4.52 17.36 -2.63
N GLY A 57 5.50 16.58 -2.14
CA GLY A 57 5.53 16.10 -0.75
C GLY A 57 4.28 15.29 -0.34
N ASP A 58 3.41 14.94 -1.28
CA ASP A 58 2.08 14.41 -1.00
C ASP A 58 2.00 12.90 -1.20
N VAL A 59 2.45 12.16 -0.18
CA VAL A 59 2.44 10.69 -0.17
C VAL A 59 1.03 10.12 -0.40
N LYS A 60 -0.01 10.70 0.21
CA LYS A 60 -1.38 10.19 0.07
C LYS A 60 -1.98 10.51 -1.30
N GLY A 61 -1.68 11.68 -1.87
CA GLY A 61 -2.10 12.03 -3.23
C GLY A 61 -1.56 11.04 -4.26
N ASN A 62 -0.24 10.81 -4.23
CA ASN A 62 0.43 9.84 -5.10
C ASN A 62 -0.16 8.43 -4.98
N ALA A 63 -0.52 8.00 -3.76
CA ALA A 63 -1.16 6.72 -3.52
C ALA A 63 -2.57 6.62 -4.13
N ILE A 64 -3.38 7.69 -4.03
CA ILE A 64 -4.71 7.74 -4.64
C ILE A 64 -4.60 7.61 -6.16
N ASP A 65 -3.69 8.38 -6.76
CA ASP A 65 -3.47 8.37 -8.21
C ASP A 65 -2.98 7.00 -8.68
N ARG A 66 -2.11 6.36 -7.88
CA ARG A 66 -1.62 5.00 -8.16
C ARG A 66 -2.74 3.96 -8.15
N ILE A 67 -3.53 3.92 -7.07
CA ILE A 67 -4.65 2.98 -6.96
C ILE A 67 -5.63 3.21 -8.10
N TYR A 68 -5.94 4.47 -8.42
CA TYR A 68 -6.87 4.79 -9.51
C TYR A 68 -6.35 4.32 -10.87
N ALA A 69 -5.09 4.61 -11.20
CA ALA A 69 -4.49 4.21 -12.47
C ALA A 69 -4.45 2.67 -12.65
N GLU A 70 -4.10 1.94 -11.59
CA GLU A 70 -3.90 0.49 -11.66
C GLU A 70 -5.19 -0.32 -11.49
N THR A 71 -6.20 0.21 -10.79
CA THR A 71 -7.39 -0.56 -10.38
C THR A 71 -8.73 0.09 -10.74
N ASN A 72 -8.72 1.36 -11.16
CA ASN A 72 -9.91 2.22 -11.32
C ASN A 72 -10.73 2.43 -10.04
N LEU A 73 -10.16 2.15 -8.86
CA LEU A 73 -10.80 2.40 -7.58
C LEU A 73 -10.61 3.86 -7.16
N LYS A 74 -11.70 4.52 -6.78
CA LYS A 74 -11.68 5.89 -6.26
C LYS A 74 -11.51 5.86 -4.75
N VAL A 75 -10.36 6.37 -4.29
CA VAL A 75 -10.00 6.40 -2.87
C VAL A 75 -10.07 7.83 -2.35
N ARG A 76 -10.60 8.01 -1.14
CA ARG A 76 -10.57 9.30 -0.45
C ARG A 76 -9.34 9.40 0.43
N ARG A 77 -8.73 10.57 0.49
CA ARG A 77 -7.49 10.84 1.24
C ARG A 77 -7.60 10.49 2.71
N GLU A 78 -8.77 10.71 3.31
CA GLU A 78 -9.02 10.44 4.73
C GLU A 78 -9.11 8.95 5.04
N GLU A 79 -9.33 8.10 4.03
CA GLU A 79 -9.43 6.65 4.18
C GLU A 79 -8.06 5.94 4.14
N LEU A 80 -7.02 6.65 3.71
CA LEU A 80 -5.66 6.12 3.68
C LEU A 80 -4.99 6.30 5.05
N ILE A 81 -4.45 5.20 5.57
CA ILE A 81 -3.70 5.18 6.82
C ILE A 81 -2.23 4.93 6.49
N ASP A 82 -1.33 5.80 6.98
CA ASP A 82 0.11 5.62 6.84
C ASP A 82 0.61 4.68 7.94
N MET A 83 0.92 3.45 7.56
CA MET A 83 1.36 2.42 8.49
C MET A 83 2.81 2.61 8.90
N THR A 84 3.68 3.13 8.03
CA THR A 84 5.09 3.39 8.37
C THR A 84 5.18 4.52 9.39
N SER A 85 4.47 5.62 9.16
CA SER A 85 4.38 6.72 10.14
C SER A 85 3.81 6.24 11.48
N LEU A 86 2.72 5.46 11.46
CA LEU A 86 2.08 4.94 12.68
C LEU A 86 2.99 3.98 13.48
N ALA A 87 3.78 3.15 12.79
CA ALA A 87 4.73 2.26 13.44
C ALA A 87 5.90 3.01 14.08
N LEU A 88 6.31 4.13 13.48
CA LEU A 88 7.45 4.94 13.92
C LEU A 88 7.12 5.96 15.01
N GLU A 89 5.85 6.20 15.35
CA GLU A 89 5.45 7.12 16.44
C GLU A 89 6.16 6.86 17.78
N THR A 90 6.55 5.61 18.02
CA THR A 90 7.25 5.18 19.24
C THR A 90 8.70 4.76 18.99
N SER A 91 9.24 5.01 17.80
CA SER A 91 10.59 4.64 17.40
C SER A 91 11.51 5.86 17.47
N GLU A 92 12.61 5.75 18.22
CA GLU A 92 13.64 6.78 18.24
C GLU A 92 14.71 6.47 17.19
N THR A 93 14.94 7.40 16.26
CA THR A 93 16.08 7.33 15.33
C THR A 93 17.05 8.47 15.64
N LYS A 94 18.35 8.15 15.69
CA LYS A 94 19.39 9.17 15.90
C LYS A 94 19.65 10.03 14.66
N GLU A 95 19.26 9.53 13.50
CA GLU A 95 19.49 10.11 12.19
C GLU A 95 18.17 10.55 11.55
N ASN A 96 18.26 11.52 10.62
CA ASN A 96 17.11 12.06 9.90
C ASN A 96 16.74 11.17 8.69
N LEU A 97 16.13 10.02 8.98
CA LEU A 97 15.60 9.11 7.95
C LEU A 97 14.14 9.41 7.65
N GLN A 98 13.71 9.10 6.43
CA GLN A 98 12.30 9.22 6.06
C GLN A 98 11.46 8.17 6.82
N PRO A 99 10.21 8.48 7.21
CA PRO A 99 9.34 7.55 7.93
C PRO A 99 8.76 6.47 6.99
N ALA A 100 9.63 5.61 6.51
CA ALA A 100 9.41 4.68 5.41
C ALA A 100 10.28 3.42 5.59
N ILE A 101 10.01 2.37 4.79
CA ILE A 101 10.88 1.20 4.74
C ILE A 101 12.03 1.41 3.75
N TYR A 102 13.17 0.81 4.03
CA TYR A 102 14.34 0.78 3.14
C TYR A 102 14.63 -0.67 2.75
N SER A 103 14.43 -1.02 1.48
CA SER A 103 14.51 -2.41 1.01
C SER A 103 15.95 -2.91 0.86
N SER A 104 16.90 -2.03 0.56
CA SER A 104 18.32 -2.37 0.43
C SER A 104 19.22 -1.15 0.75
N PRO A 105 19.26 -0.72 2.02
CA PRO A 105 19.91 0.55 2.42
C PRO A 105 21.43 0.57 2.22
N ALA A 106 22.06 -0.56 1.86
CA ALA A 106 23.48 -0.59 1.54
C ALA A 106 23.80 0.08 0.20
N ASN A 107 22.93 -0.06 -0.81
CA ASN A 107 23.20 0.34 -2.19
C ASN A 107 22.03 1.10 -2.85
N LEU A 108 20.89 1.26 -2.19
CA LEU A 108 19.72 1.99 -2.65
C LEU A 108 19.38 3.10 -1.66
N ASP A 109 19.11 4.30 -2.15
CA ASP A 109 18.52 5.38 -1.35
C ASP A 109 16.98 5.30 -1.29
N GLU A 110 16.37 4.37 -2.04
CA GLU A 110 14.92 4.22 -2.13
C GLU A 110 14.30 3.99 -0.76
N TYR A 111 13.31 4.82 -0.45
CA TYR A 111 12.46 4.68 0.71
C TYR A 111 11.00 4.57 0.28
N THR A 112 10.28 3.60 0.85
CA THR A 112 8.88 3.36 0.50
C THR A 112 7.96 3.60 1.69
N SER A 113 7.05 4.57 1.58
CA SER A 113 5.95 4.71 2.56
C SER A 113 4.91 3.63 2.30
N LEU A 114 4.49 2.92 3.36
CA LEU A 114 3.47 1.88 3.24
C LEU A 114 2.14 2.38 3.79
N LEU A 115 1.15 2.47 2.91
CA LEU A 115 -0.20 2.88 3.25
C LEU A 115 -1.14 1.68 3.32
N LEU A 116 -2.20 1.82 4.09
CA LEU A 116 -3.35 0.92 4.14
C LEU A 116 -4.58 1.63 3.60
N TRP A 117 -5.32 0.95 2.74
CA TRP A 117 -6.70 1.30 2.41
C TRP A 117 -7.59 0.07 2.62
N GLU A 118 -8.52 0.18 3.58
CA GLU A 118 -9.50 -0.88 3.86
C GLU A 118 -10.90 -0.41 3.51
N LYS A 119 -11.64 -1.21 2.73
CA LYS A 119 -13.00 -0.85 2.30
C LYS A 119 -13.98 -2.01 2.42
N TYR A 120 -15.18 -1.69 2.90
CA TYR A 120 -16.33 -2.59 2.83
C TYR A 120 -17.07 -2.39 1.51
N LEU A 121 -17.17 -3.44 0.70
CA LEU A 121 -17.82 -3.43 -0.60
C LEU A 121 -18.86 -4.55 -0.70
N ASP A 122 -19.81 -4.39 -1.62
CA ASP A 122 -20.70 -5.51 -1.95
C ASP A 122 -19.88 -6.61 -2.63
N ARG A 123 -20.20 -7.88 -2.34
CA ARG A 123 -19.43 -9.02 -2.88
C ARG A 123 -19.35 -8.99 -4.40
N LYS A 124 -20.44 -8.57 -5.06
CA LYS A 124 -20.49 -8.40 -6.52
C LYS A 124 -19.45 -7.41 -7.03
N ASP A 125 -19.19 -6.33 -6.29
CA ASP A 125 -18.18 -5.33 -6.67
C ASP A 125 -16.76 -5.90 -6.52
N ILE A 126 -16.51 -6.68 -5.45
CA ILE A 126 -15.21 -7.35 -5.23
C ILE A 126 -14.95 -8.37 -6.35
N GLU A 127 -15.94 -9.20 -6.68
CA GLU A 127 -15.84 -10.15 -7.78
C GLU A 127 -15.62 -9.45 -9.13
N ALA A 128 -16.27 -8.30 -9.35
CA ALA A 128 -16.09 -7.51 -10.55
C ALA A 128 -14.69 -6.89 -10.67
N LEU A 129 -13.85 -6.90 -9.63
CA LEU A 129 -12.46 -6.45 -9.71
C LEU A 129 -11.50 -7.55 -10.20
N LYS A 130 -11.87 -8.82 -10.07
CA LYS A 130 -11.01 -9.94 -10.45
C LYS A 130 -10.74 -9.96 -11.95
N GLY A 131 -9.46 -10.03 -12.32
CA GLY A 131 -9.03 -10.13 -13.71
C GLY A 131 -9.24 -8.86 -14.53
N LYS A 132 -9.62 -7.74 -13.89
CA LYS A 132 -9.65 -6.45 -14.58
C LYS A 132 -8.24 -6.04 -14.98
N THR A 133 -8.11 -5.47 -16.16
CA THR A 133 -6.87 -4.85 -16.62
C THR A 133 -6.90 -3.35 -16.32
N GLY A 134 -5.89 -2.89 -15.59
CA GLY A 134 -5.56 -1.48 -15.37
C GLY A 134 -4.56 -0.97 -16.41
N LYS A 135 -4.26 0.33 -16.34
CA LYS A 135 -3.26 0.96 -17.20
C LYS A 135 -1.96 1.16 -16.43
N LEU A 136 -0.84 0.70 -16.99
CA LEU A 136 0.47 1.19 -16.59
C LEU A 136 0.63 2.63 -17.08
N MET A 137 1.37 3.47 -16.35
CA MET A 137 1.70 4.85 -16.77
C MET A 137 2.49 4.90 -18.09
N GLN A 138 3.02 3.77 -18.59
CA GLN A 138 3.82 3.66 -19.82
C GLN A 138 3.39 2.46 -20.69
N ASP A 139 2.16 2.49 -21.20
CA ASP A 139 1.60 1.59 -22.24
C ASP A 139 1.53 0.07 -21.95
N GLY A 140 1.97 -0.38 -20.77
CA GLY A 140 1.82 -1.77 -20.31
C GLY A 140 0.43 -2.09 -19.74
N LEU A 141 0.02 -3.36 -19.86
CA LEU A 141 -1.16 -3.89 -19.18
C LEU A 141 -0.79 -4.29 -17.75
N ILE A 142 -1.60 -3.84 -16.78
CA ILE A 142 -1.55 -4.32 -15.39
C ILE A 142 -2.76 -5.20 -15.18
N THR A 143 -2.60 -6.38 -14.58
CA THR A 143 -3.73 -7.25 -14.25
C THR A 143 -4.02 -7.20 -12.76
N VAL A 144 -5.28 -7.06 -12.39
CA VAL A 144 -5.74 -7.03 -11.00
C VAL A 144 -6.09 -8.45 -10.53
N HIS A 145 -5.52 -8.84 -9.39
CA HIS A 145 -5.75 -10.12 -8.72
C HIS A 145 -6.38 -9.86 -7.36
N ILE A 146 -7.48 -10.56 -7.05
CA ILE A 146 -8.07 -10.55 -5.71
C ILE A 146 -7.82 -11.90 -5.07
N CYS A 147 -7.04 -11.91 -3.99
CA CYS A 147 -6.66 -13.11 -3.25
C CYS A 147 -7.28 -13.09 -1.85
N ASN A 148 -7.44 -14.27 -1.23
CA ASN A 148 -7.74 -14.33 0.19
C ASN A 148 -6.55 -13.71 0.97
N TYR A 149 -6.84 -12.89 1.97
CA TYR A 149 -5.81 -12.29 2.81
C TYR A 149 -4.87 -13.32 3.45
N ASP A 150 -5.39 -14.47 3.86
CA ASP A 150 -4.65 -15.49 4.60
C ASP A 150 -3.51 -16.14 3.78
N VAL A 151 -3.54 -15.99 2.46
CA VAL A 151 -2.48 -16.49 1.57
C VAL A 151 -1.48 -15.41 1.17
N LEU A 152 -1.69 -14.14 1.54
CA LEU A 152 -0.87 -13.00 1.10
C LEU A 152 0.61 -13.20 1.40
N TRP A 153 0.94 -13.70 2.60
CA TRP A 153 2.33 -13.94 3.00
C TRP A 153 3.04 -14.96 2.11
N ARG A 154 2.30 -15.88 1.49
CA ARG A 154 2.83 -16.91 0.59
C ARG A 154 2.90 -16.42 -0.85
N GLU A 155 1.83 -15.83 -1.35
CA GLU A 155 1.74 -15.38 -2.76
C GLU A 155 2.58 -14.10 -2.99
N GLY A 156 2.63 -13.21 -2.01
CA GLY A 156 3.35 -11.92 -2.07
C GLY A 156 4.80 -11.98 -1.57
N VAL A 157 5.32 -13.16 -1.20
CA VAL A 157 6.64 -13.31 -0.54
C VAL A 157 7.81 -12.76 -1.36
N ARG A 158 7.65 -12.70 -2.70
CA ARG A 158 8.70 -12.25 -3.61
C ARG A 158 8.82 -10.73 -3.69
N ASP A 159 7.83 -9.99 -3.21
CA ASP A 159 7.82 -8.54 -3.20
C ASP A 159 8.04 -8.01 -1.78
N ALA A 160 9.13 -7.26 -1.58
CA ALA A 160 9.52 -6.74 -0.27
C ALA A 160 8.45 -5.81 0.31
N ASN A 161 7.87 -4.94 -0.53
CA ASN A 161 6.85 -3.98 -0.11
C ASN A 161 5.58 -4.70 0.34
N THR A 162 5.14 -5.73 -0.39
CA THR A 162 3.99 -6.56 -0.03
C THR A 162 4.20 -7.25 1.31
N LEU A 163 5.34 -7.93 1.50
CA LEU A 163 5.60 -8.65 2.75
C LEU A 163 5.77 -7.70 3.94
N ALA A 164 6.44 -6.56 3.75
CA ALA A 164 6.60 -5.53 4.77
C ALA A 164 5.26 -4.89 5.16
N ALA A 165 4.40 -4.58 4.18
CA ALA A 165 3.08 -4.02 4.43
C ALA A 165 2.18 -5.01 5.17
N TRP A 166 2.22 -6.30 4.79
CA TRP A 166 1.54 -7.36 5.53
C TRP A 166 2.05 -7.47 6.98
N ALA A 167 3.36 -7.53 7.18
CA ALA A 167 3.95 -7.65 8.51
C ALA A 167 3.66 -6.42 9.40
N LEU A 168 3.72 -5.21 8.84
CA LEU A 168 3.36 -3.98 9.54
C LEU A 168 1.89 -3.96 9.91
N TYR A 169 0.99 -4.31 8.98
CA TYR A 169 -0.43 -4.42 9.28
C TYR A 169 -0.70 -5.40 10.43
N GLU A 170 -0.09 -6.58 10.36
CA GLU A 170 -0.21 -7.62 11.40
C GLU A 170 0.34 -7.15 12.75
N GLY A 171 1.51 -6.49 12.75
CA GLY A 171 2.12 -5.93 13.96
C GLY A 171 1.27 -4.83 14.60
N LEU A 172 0.79 -3.88 13.79
CA LEU A 172 -0.08 -2.78 14.23
C LEU A 172 -1.44 -3.28 14.73
N SER A 173 -1.98 -4.32 14.10
CA SER A 173 -3.23 -4.98 14.54
C SER A 173 -3.06 -5.66 15.89
N ARG A 174 -1.97 -6.43 16.07
CA ARG A 174 -1.68 -7.05 17.38
C ARG A 174 -1.47 -6.02 18.49
N ALA A 175 -0.93 -4.85 18.15
CA ALA A 175 -0.75 -3.74 19.07
C ALA A 175 -2.02 -2.91 19.31
N GLY A 176 -3.12 -3.16 18.59
CA GLY A 176 -4.37 -2.41 18.71
C GLY A 176 -4.34 -0.99 18.09
N LYS A 177 -3.24 -0.61 17.42
CA LYS A 177 -3.02 0.76 16.92
C LYS A 177 -3.76 1.04 15.62
N ILE A 178 -3.95 0.02 14.77
CA ILE A 178 -4.61 0.21 13.46
C ILE A 178 -6.13 0.21 13.60
N GLU A 179 -6.68 -0.52 14.57
CA GLU A 179 -8.12 -0.63 14.82
C GLU A 179 -8.73 0.72 15.20
N GLU A 180 -8.02 1.50 16.01
CA GLU A 180 -8.43 2.87 16.38
C GLU A 180 -8.55 3.76 15.13
N LYS A 181 -7.50 3.79 14.28
CA LYS A 181 -7.51 4.56 13.03
C LYS A 181 -8.60 4.09 12.07
N LEU A 182 -8.79 2.78 11.94
CA LEU A 182 -9.86 2.22 11.11
C LEU A 182 -11.25 2.60 11.65
N CYS A 183 -11.44 2.64 12.98
CA CYS A 183 -12.68 3.11 13.60
C CYS A 183 -12.95 4.59 13.28
N ASP A 184 -11.92 5.44 13.35
CA ASP A 184 -12.02 6.86 13.01
C ASP A 184 -12.37 7.09 11.54
N VAL A 185 -11.78 6.31 10.63
CA VAL A 185 -12.12 6.31 9.20
C VAL A 185 -13.58 5.90 8.98
N ARG A 186 -14.05 4.84 9.64
CA ARG A 186 -15.43 4.31 9.51
C ARG A 186 -16.48 5.25 10.06
N THR A 187 -16.21 5.88 11.21
CA THR A 187 -17.13 6.79 11.90
C THR A 187 -17.09 8.22 11.36
N GLY A 188 -16.13 8.53 10.47
CA GLY A 188 -15.95 9.87 9.91
C GLY A 188 -15.45 10.90 10.92
N ARG A 189 -14.93 10.47 12.08
CA ARG A 189 -14.40 11.37 13.14
C ARG A 189 -13.29 12.29 12.62
N ILE A 190 -12.50 11.82 11.66
CA ILE A 190 -11.45 12.60 10.98
C ILE A 190 -12.01 13.88 10.32
N GLN A 191 -13.26 13.86 9.85
CA GLN A 191 -13.91 15.04 9.23
C GLN A 191 -14.45 16.04 10.24
N ARG A 192 -14.76 15.63 11.48
CA ARG A 192 -15.30 16.54 12.52
C ARG A 192 -14.22 17.41 13.15
N ASN A 193 -13.03 16.85 13.41
CA ASN A 193 -11.94 17.59 14.04
C ASN A 193 -11.33 18.67 13.13
N ARG A 194 -11.45 18.54 11.79
CA ARG A 194 -11.00 19.57 10.83
C ARG A 194 -11.98 20.73 10.62
N ARG A 195 -13.24 20.61 11.06
CA ARG A 195 -14.25 21.68 10.96
C ARG A 195 -14.33 22.57 12.20
N GLN A 196 -13.51 22.29 13.21
CA GLN A 196 -13.47 23.03 14.49
C GLN A 196 -12.15 23.80 14.70
N CYS A 197 -11.26 23.83 13.70
CA CYS A 197 -10.09 24.70 13.66
C CYS A 197 -10.27 25.79 12.60
#